data_AF-A0A2S6MPN0-F1
#
_entry.id   AF-A0A2S6MPN0-F1
#
_cell.length_a   1.000
_cell.length_b   1.000
_cell.length_c   1.000
_cell.angle_alpha   90.00
_cell.angle_beta   90.00
_cell.angle_gamma   90.00
#
_symmetry.space_group_name_H-M   'P 1'
#
loop_
_entity.id
_entity.type
_entity.pdbx_description
1 polymer ?
#
loop_
_entity_poly.entity_id
_entity_poly.type
_entity_poly.pdbx_seq_one_letter_code
_entity_poly.pdbx_strand_id
1 'polypeptide(L)'
;MQNDCDRYCARPHEDQGPQRSNHAGDSHSRHRRSAHHQAHGGQALLSGGAGPAGLKVAGIGRKRVIQIGRDILGKNNGIAADNRALFVADDLLVFNLLSSPGAGKTTLLVRGVSELKRSRPVGVIEGDQQTSNDAERIRAAGVPAIQVNTGKGCHLDAAMIGEAYRRLPLLTGGILFIENVGNLICPAAFDLGEACKIVVLSTTEGEDKPLKYPDMFAASSLMVINKIDLAPLLEFDLGKTIGYARRVNPKIDVLVVSARTGEGFDALYAWIDRQAGHQRRALEDIRR
;
A
#
# COMPACT_ATOMS: atom_id res chain seq x y z
N MET A 1 47.38 24.86 17.19
CA MET A 1 46.12 24.21 17.60
C MET A 1 46.08 22.88 16.86
N GLN A 2 46.68 21.87 17.50
CA GLN A 2 46.77 20.49 17.04
C GLN A 2 45.55 19.70 17.56
N ASN A 3 45.10 18.71 16.78
CA ASN A 3 44.70 17.36 17.18
C ASN A 3 43.88 16.71 16.05
N ASP A 4 43.99 15.43 15.71
CA ASP A 4 45.04 14.42 15.87
C ASP A 4 44.55 13.23 15.02
N CYS A 5 45.41 12.70 14.15
CA CYS A 5 45.21 11.44 13.45
C CYS A 5 46.17 10.39 14.02
N ASP A 6 45.65 9.17 14.15
CA ASP A 6 46.31 7.87 14.14
C ASP A 6 47.36 7.52 15.22
N ARG A 7 47.04 6.46 15.99
CA ARG A 7 47.72 5.14 15.99
C ARG A 7 47.45 4.41 17.31
N TYR A 8 47.28 3.08 17.28
CA TYR A 8 48.28 2.14 17.80
C TYR A 8 47.85 0.67 17.61
N CYS A 9 48.79 -0.12 17.09
CA CYS A 9 48.75 -1.57 16.90
C CYS A 9 49.30 -2.34 18.12
N ALA A 10 48.93 -3.63 18.17
CA ALA A 10 49.73 -4.80 18.57
C ALA A 10 49.94 -5.20 20.06
N ARG A 11 49.77 -6.51 20.29
CA ARG A 11 50.03 -7.40 21.47
C ARG A 11 51.57 -7.68 21.63
N PRO A 12 52.14 -8.59 22.50
CA PRO A 12 51.61 -9.71 23.36
C PRO A 12 52.40 -10.05 24.68
N HIS A 13 52.25 -11.31 25.18
CA HIS A 13 52.89 -12.12 26.29
C HIS A 13 52.15 -12.16 27.63
N GLU A 14 51.56 -13.29 28.08
CA GLU A 14 52.08 -14.60 28.59
C GLU A 14 52.73 -14.52 30.00
N ASP A 15 52.13 -15.15 31.03
CA ASP A 15 52.71 -16.36 31.67
C ASP A 15 51.84 -17.04 32.77
N GLN A 16 51.81 -18.38 32.68
CA GLN A 16 51.81 -19.47 33.70
C GLN A 16 50.82 -19.61 34.90
N GLY A 17 50.28 -20.85 35.01
CA GLY A 17 49.53 -21.43 36.16
C GLY A 17 50.43 -21.91 37.32
N PRO A 18 50.10 -22.95 38.14
CA PRO A 18 49.07 -24.02 38.00
C PRO A 18 48.26 -24.33 39.30
N GLN A 19 47.29 -25.26 39.24
CA GLN A 19 47.23 -26.50 40.05
C GLN A 19 45.91 -27.30 39.84
N ARG A 20 46.06 -28.64 39.83
CA ARG A 20 45.03 -29.67 39.63
C ARG A 20 44.50 -30.21 40.96
N SER A 21 43.27 -30.69 41.00
CA SER A 21 42.94 -31.97 41.68
C SER A 21 41.65 -32.58 41.13
N ASN A 22 41.68 -33.93 41.03
CA ASN A 22 40.64 -34.83 40.54
C ASN A 22 39.52 -35.03 41.58
N HIS A 23 38.32 -35.44 41.14
CA HIS A 23 37.68 -36.68 41.63
C HIS A 23 36.55 -37.15 40.70
N ALA A 24 36.61 -38.44 40.36
CA ALA A 24 35.56 -39.23 39.72
C ALA A 24 34.67 -39.89 40.77
N GLY A 25 33.45 -40.31 40.39
CA GLY A 25 32.64 -41.23 41.21
C GLY A 25 31.14 -41.30 40.90
N ASP A 26 30.79 -42.17 39.95
CA ASP A 26 29.72 -43.19 40.01
C ASP A 26 28.26 -42.89 40.43
N SER A 27 27.37 -43.08 39.45
CA SER A 27 26.36 -44.15 39.36
C SER A 27 25.00 -44.11 40.12
N HIS A 28 23.98 -44.51 39.34
CA HIS A 28 22.69 -45.12 39.69
C HIS A 28 21.55 -44.28 40.31
N SER A 29 20.44 -44.13 39.56
CA SER A 29 19.26 -45.01 39.71
C SER A 29 18.06 -44.54 38.87
N ARG A 30 17.28 -45.53 38.45
CA ARG A 30 16.09 -45.45 37.59
C ARG A 30 14.88 -44.92 38.36
N HIS A 31 14.03 -44.13 37.70
CA HIS A 31 12.57 -44.25 37.87
C HIS A 31 11.81 -43.90 36.59
N ARG A 32 11.15 -44.92 36.02
CA ARG A 32 10.00 -44.79 35.10
C ARG A 32 8.79 -44.33 35.90
N ARG A 33 8.06 -43.30 35.43
CA ARG A 33 6.58 -43.17 35.36
C ARG A 33 6.28 -42.07 34.34
N SER A 34 5.74 -42.41 33.18
CA SER A 34 4.31 -42.49 32.84
C SER A 34 3.82 -41.22 32.14
N ALA A 35 3.18 -41.47 30.99
CA ALA A 35 2.60 -40.55 30.02
C ALA A 35 1.89 -39.31 30.59
N HIS A 36 2.10 -38.17 29.94
CA HIS A 36 1.04 -37.19 29.69
C HIS A 36 1.25 -36.55 28.31
N HIS A 37 0.42 -36.98 27.35
CA HIS A 37 0.06 -36.17 26.21
C HIS A 37 -0.68 -34.93 26.72
N GLN A 38 -0.15 -33.74 26.46
CA GLN A 38 -0.96 -32.54 26.27
C GLN A 38 -0.44 -31.76 25.08
N ALA A 39 -1.08 -32.03 23.94
CA ALA A 39 -1.25 -31.05 22.88
C ALA A 39 -2.20 -29.94 23.37
N HIS A 40 -2.17 -28.80 22.66
CA HIS A 40 -2.99 -27.59 22.83
C HIS A 40 -2.35 -26.46 23.65
N GLY A 41 -1.31 -25.85 23.07
CA GLY A 41 -0.97 -24.45 23.30
C GLY A 41 -1.44 -23.59 22.12
N GLY A 42 -2.73 -23.63 21.79
CA GLY A 42 -3.31 -22.64 20.88
C GLY A 42 -3.24 -21.29 21.58
N GLN A 43 -2.34 -20.42 21.15
CA GLN A 43 -2.35 -19.02 21.59
C GLN A 43 -3.73 -18.47 21.26
N ALA A 44 -4.50 -18.22 22.31
CA ALA A 44 -5.80 -17.59 22.21
C ALA A 44 -5.58 -16.21 21.57
N LEU A 45 -5.96 -16.08 20.31
CA LEU A 45 -6.31 -14.79 19.75
C LEU A 45 -7.35 -14.18 20.69
N LEU A 46 -6.96 -13.14 21.42
CA LEU A 46 -7.90 -12.30 22.12
C LEU A 46 -8.82 -11.69 21.05
N SER A 47 -9.98 -12.32 20.84
CA SER A 47 -11.02 -11.80 19.99
C SER A 47 -11.64 -10.59 20.70
N GLY A 48 -11.00 -9.43 20.54
CA GLY A 48 -11.57 -8.13 20.91
C GLY A 48 -12.74 -7.71 20.00
N GLY A 49 -13.22 -8.62 19.15
CA GLY A 49 -14.19 -8.35 18.08
C GLY A 49 -15.21 -9.46 17.92
N ALA A 50 -15.92 -9.85 18.97
CA ALA A 50 -17.22 -10.49 18.80
C ALA A 50 -18.25 -9.41 18.43
N GLY A 51 -18.20 -8.95 17.17
CA GLY A 51 -19.14 -7.97 16.60
C GLY A 51 -18.44 -6.94 15.71
N PRO A 52 -19.16 -6.29 14.75
CA PRO A 52 -18.56 -5.31 13.85
C PRO A 52 -17.95 -4.18 14.69
N ALA A 53 -16.68 -3.86 14.42
CA ALA A 53 -15.85 -2.93 15.18
C ALA A 53 -16.61 -1.64 15.52
N GLY A 54 -17.14 -1.58 16.75
CA GLY A 54 -18.00 -0.49 17.18
C GLY A 54 -17.15 0.68 17.67
N LEU A 55 -17.03 1.71 16.84
CA LEU A 55 -16.45 2.99 17.25
C LEU A 55 -17.30 3.56 18.40
N LYS A 56 -16.79 3.52 19.64
CA LYS A 56 -17.42 4.20 20.79
C LYS A 56 -16.99 5.66 20.77
N VAL A 57 -17.86 6.53 20.24
CA VAL A 57 -17.70 7.97 20.35
C VAL A 57 -18.42 8.43 21.62
N ALA A 58 -17.70 9.11 22.52
CA ALA A 58 -18.27 9.60 23.77
C ALA A 58 -19.53 10.46 23.49
N GLY A 59 -20.64 10.10 24.14
CA GLY A 59 -21.92 10.81 23.98
C GLY A 59 -22.76 10.47 22.74
N ILE A 60 -22.32 9.58 21.85
CA ILE A 60 -23.06 9.20 20.63
C ILE A 60 -23.43 7.71 20.65
N GLY A 61 -24.72 7.40 20.55
CA GLY A 61 -25.21 6.01 20.49
C GLY A 61 -24.78 5.29 19.19
N ARG A 62 -24.52 3.98 19.27
CA ARG A 62 -24.06 3.15 18.12
C ARG A 62 -24.90 3.31 16.85
N LYS A 63 -26.24 3.32 16.96
CA LYS A 63 -27.14 3.53 15.81
C LYS A 63 -26.87 4.85 15.11
N ARG A 64 -26.63 5.92 15.88
CA ARG A 64 -26.32 7.25 15.36
C ARG A 64 -24.93 7.30 14.73
N VAL A 65 -23.93 6.61 15.29
CA VAL A 65 -22.59 6.47 14.66
C VAL A 65 -22.69 5.78 13.30
N ILE A 66 -23.45 4.67 13.20
CA ILE A 66 -23.64 3.94 11.94
C ILE A 66 -24.39 4.81 10.92
N GLN A 67 -25.44 5.52 11.36
CA GLN A 67 -26.20 6.41 10.50
C GLN A 67 -25.31 7.54 9.95
N ILE A 68 -24.56 8.23 10.80
CA ILE A 68 -23.61 9.27 10.39
C ILE A 68 -22.59 8.70 9.39
N GLY A 69 -22.04 7.51 9.64
CA GLY A 69 -21.12 6.87 8.71
C GLY A 69 -21.75 6.60 7.34
N ARG A 70 -22.99 6.11 7.30
CA ARG A 70 -23.74 5.90 6.05
C ARG A 70 -24.05 7.20 5.33
N ASP A 71 -24.43 8.25 6.06
CA ASP A 71 -24.75 9.55 5.49
C ASP A 71 -23.50 10.20 4.86
N ILE A 72 -22.35 10.09 5.53
CA ILE A 72 -21.05 10.56 5.01
C ILE A 72 -20.68 9.82 3.72
N LEU A 73 -20.71 8.49 3.75
CA LEU A 73 -20.36 7.67 2.58
C LEU A 73 -21.38 7.87 1.45
N GLY A 74 -22.67 8.00 1.76
CA GLY A 74 -23.72 8.28 0.79
C GLY A 74 -23.51 9.62 0.08
N LYS A 75 -23.19 10.68 0.83
CA LYS A 75 -22.86 11.99 0.25
C LYS A 75 -21.60 11.91 -0.62
N ASN A 76 -20.56 11.23 -0.14
CA ASN A 76 -19.33 11.02 -0.93
C ASN A 76 -19.62 10.31 -2.25
N ASN A 77 -20.43 9.25 -2.23
CA ASN A 77 -20.75 8.46 -3.43
C ASN A 77 -21.52 9.27 -4.48
N GLY A 78 -22.38 10.20 -4.07
CA GLY A 78 -23.02 11.14 -5.00
C GLY A 78 -21.98 12.00 -5.74
N ILE A 79 -21.04 12.60 -4.99
CA ILE A 79 -19.98 13.43 -5.57
C ILE A 79 -19.02 12.58 -6.43
N ALA A 80 -18.72 11.34 -6.02
CA ALA A 80 -17.90 10.42 -6.79
C ALA A 80 -18.56 10.03 -8.13
N ALA A 81 -19.90 9.90 -8.16
CA ALA A 81 -20.65 9.70 -9.39
C ALA A 81 -20.52 10.90 -10.34
N ASP A 82 -20.64 12.11 -9.80
CA ASP A 82 -20.46 13.35 -10.58
C ASP A 82 -19.03 13.47 -11.13
N ASN A 83 -18.02 13.20 -10.31
CA ASN A 83 -16.62 13.17 -10.74
C ASN A 83 -16.41 12.17 -11.87
N ARG A 84 -16.94 10.94 -11.73
CA ARG A 84 -16.83 9.90 -12.76
C ARG A 84 -17.48 10.32 -14.07
N ALA A 85 -18.66 10.93 -14.01
CA ALA A 85 -19.35 11.42 -15.20
C ALA A 85 -18.52 12.50 -15.91
N LEU A 86 -17.89 13.41 -15.14
CA LEU A 86 -16.97 14.42 -15.66
C LEU A 86 -15.72 13.78 -16.30
N PHE A 87 -15.07 12.84 -15.63
CA PHE A 87 -13.90 12.14 -16.18
C PHE A 87 -14.23 11.40 -17.47
N VAL A 88 -15.40 10.75 -17.52
CA VAL A 88 -15.89 10.10 -18.74
C VAL A 88 -16.14 11.11 -19.86
N ALA A 89 -16.74 12.27 -19.56
CA ALA A 89 -16.98 13.32 -20.54
C ALA A 89 -15.67 13.88 -21.12
N ASP A 90 -14.61 13.92 -20.31
CA ASP A 90 -13.27 14.36 -20.71
C ASP A 90 -12.42 13.23 -21.32
N ASP A 91 -12.96 12.04 -21.56
CA ASP A 91 -12.23 10.86 -22.04
C ASP A 91 -10.99 10.54 -21.18
N LEU A 92 -11.14 10.65 -19.86
CA LEU A 92 -10.08 10.42 -18.88
C LEU A 92 -10.15 9.03 -18.27
N LEU A 93 -8.99 8.37 -18.28
CA LEU A 93 -8.77 7.17 -17.50
C LEU A 93 -8.19 7.55 -16.12
N VAL A 94 -8.95 7.29 -15.07
CA VAL A 94 -8.59 7.72 -13.71
C VAL A 94 -8.26 6.54 -12.81
N PHE A 95 -7.11 6.60 -12.14
CA PHE A 95 -6.64 5.57 -11.22
C PHE A 95 -6.40 6.13 -9.82
N ASN A 96 -6.84 5.40 -8.80
CA ASN A 96 -6.57 5.71 -7.39
C ASN A 96 -5.50 4.76 -6.85
N LEU A 97 -4.32 5.30 -6.52
CA LEU A 97 -3.19 4.54 -5.99
C LEU A 97 -3.23 4.57 -4.46
N LEU A 98 -3.30 3.38 -3.85
CA LEU A 98 -3.46 3.21 -2.40
C LEU A 98 -2.33 2.32 -1.87
N SER A 99 -1.82 2.58 -0.67
CA SER A 99 -0.73 1.78 -0.10
C SER A 99 -0.56 2.02 1.39
N SER A 100 0.30 1.26 2.07
CA SER A 100 0.92 1.73 3.32
C SER A 100 1.88 2.90 3.05
N PRO A 101 2.23 3.71 4.07
CA PRO A 101 3.34 4.66 3.95
C PRO A 101 4.63 3.97 3.52
N GLY A 102 5.39 4.58 2.61
CA GLY A 102 6.70 4.06 2.18
C GLY A 102 6.67 2.88 1.21
N ALA A 103 5.50 2.42 0.73
CA ALA A 103 5.40 1.37 -0.30
C ALA A 103 5.98 1.79 -1.66
N GLY A 104 6.16 3.10 -1.88
CA GLY A 104 6.83 3.68 -3.05
C GLY A 104 5.89 4.15 -4.16
N LYS A 105 4.66 4.57 -3.83
CA LYS A 105 3.69 5.15 -4.78
C LYS A 105 4.29 6.29 -5.60
N THR A 106 4.84 7.31 -4.93
CA THR A 106 5.42 8.46 -5.64
C THR A 106 6.59 8.09 -6.54
N THR A 107 7.46 7.17 -6.11
CA THR A 107 8.58 6.72 -6.96
C THR A 107 8.08 5.95 -8.18
N LEU A 108 7.05 5.11 -8.00
CA LEU A 108 6.38 4.42 -9.09
C LEU A 108 5.72 5.42 -10.06
N LEU A 109 5.02 6.44 -9.53
CA LEU A 109 4.40 7.49 -10.34
C LEU A 109 5.43 8.33 -11.08
N VAL A 110 6.46 8.86 -10.41
CA VAL A 110 7.52 9.65 -11.05
C VAL A 110 8.09 8.94 -12.27
N ARG A 111 8.35 7.63 -12.17
CA ARG A 111 8.81 6.82 -13.30
C ARG A 111 7.72 6.67 -14.35
N GLY A 112 6.54 6.19 -13.95
CA GLY A 112 5.41 5.93 -14.85
C GLY A 112 5.00 7.16 -15.66
N VAL A 113 4.83 8.32 -15.00
CA VAL A 113 4.41 9.55 -15.67
C VAL A 113 5.49 10.11 -16.60
N SER A 114 6.78 9.93 -16.28
CA SER A 114 7.88 10.40 -17.13
C SER A 114 7.94 9.67 -18.48
N GLU A 115 7.44 8.43 -18.52
CA GLU A 115 7.40 7.57 -19.70
C GLU A 115 6.04 7.70 -20.42
N LEU A 116 4.92 7.63 -19.69
CA LEU A 116 3.56 7.70 -20.24
C LEU A 116 3.26 9.03 -20.94
N LYS A 117 3.78 10.15 -20.40
CA LYS A 117 3.56 11.49 -20.97
C LYS A 117 4.04 11.67 -22.41
N ARG A 118 4.90 10.76 -22.90
CA ARG A 118 5.40 10.77 -24.28
C ARG A 118 4.32 10.38 -25.30
N SER A 119 3.24 9.75 -24.84
CA SER A 119 2.20 9.18 -25.71
C SER A 119 0.81 9.78 -25.49
N ARG A 120 0.54 10.36 -24.32
CA ARG A 120 -0.77 10.94 -23.96
C ARG A 120 -0.64 11.95 -22.82
N PRO A 121 -1.61 12.86 -22.62
CA PRO A 121 -1.65 13.74 -21.45
C PRO A 121 -1.69 12.93 -20.16
N VAL A 122 -0.95 13.38 -19.15
CA VAL A 122 -0.94 12.77 -17.81
C VAL A 122 -0.98 13.87 -16.78
N GLY A 123 -1.82 13.71 -15.76
CA GLY A 123 -1.82 14.57 -14.57
C GLY A 123 -1.89 13.76 -13.29
N VAL A 124 -1.53 14.40 -12.18
CA VAL A 124 -1.53 13.76 -10.86
C VAL A 124 -2.22 14.64 -9.82
N ILE A 125 -3.04 14.03 -8.97
CA ILE A 125 -3.50 14.64 -7.72
C ILE A 125 -2.81 13.90 -6.60
N GLU A 126 -2.02 14.61 -5.80
CA GLU A 126 -1.24 14.08 -4.69
C GLU A 126 -1.96 14.36 -3.37
N GLY A 127 -2.23 13.33 -2.59
CA GLY A 127 -2.86 13.43 -1.28
C GLY A 127 -1.91 13.06 -0.16
N ASP A 128 -1.61 14.01 0.72
CA ASP A 128 -0.83 13.76 1.94
C ASP A 128 -1.40 14.56 3.12
N GLN A 129 -1.01 14.21 4.34
CA GLN A 129 -1.39 14.96 5.53
C GLN A 129 -0.79 16.38 5.51
N GLN A 130 0.46 16.50 5.09
CA GLN A 130 1.25 17.73 5.08
C GLN A 130 2.29 17.72 3.96
N THR A 131 2.91 18.88 3.72
CA THR A 131 3.97 19.13 2.72
C THR A 131 3.50 19.06 1.27
N SER A 132 4.39 19.39 0.33
CA SER A 132 4.16 19.33 -1.12
C SER A 132 5.22 18.50 -1.84
N ASN A 133 6.02 17.73 -1.08
CA ASN A 133 7.24 17.09 -1.58
C ASN A 133 6.95 16.13 -2.74
N ASP A 134 5.89 15.33 -2.62
CA ASP A 134 5.55 14.35 -3.65
C ASP A 134 5.00 15.02 -4.91
N ALA A 135 4.15 16.05 -4.77
CA ALA A 135 3.71 16.86 -5.91
C ALA A 135 4.87 17.60 -6.60
N GLU A 136 5.88 18.05 -5.86
CA GLU A 136 7.10 18.66 -6.43
C GLU A 136 7.91 17.66 -7.25
N ARG A 137 8.08 16.44 -6.73
CA ARG A 137 8.77 15.35 -7.45
C ARG A 137 8.05 14.98 -8.75
N ILE A 138 6.72 14.94 -8.74
CA ILE A 138 5.92 14.71 -9.94
C ILE A 138 6.06 15.86 -10.94
N ARG A 139 5.98 17.12 -10.49
CA ARG A 139 6.19 18.28 -11.38
C ARG A 139 7.59 18.27 -11.98
N ALA A 140 8.61 17.89 -11.22
CA ALA A 140 9.97 17.71 -11.72
C ALA A 140 10.08 16.59 -12.78
N ALA A 141 9.23 15.56 -12.71
CA ALA A 141 9.07 14.55 -13.76
C ALA A 141 8.38 15.10 -15.03
N GLY A 142 7.90 16.35 -14.99
CA GLY A 142 7.41 17.11 -16.13
C GLY A 142 5.95 16.83 -16.49
N VAL A 143 5.10 16.56 -15.49
CA VAL A 143 3.64 16.50 -15.63
C VAL A 143 2.96 17.42 -14.61
N PRO A 144 1.77 17.98 -14.90
CA PRO A 144 1.02 18.79 -13.94
C PRO A 144 0.61 17.97 -12.71
N ALA A 145 0.79 18.55 -11.52
CA ALA A 145 0.34 17.94 -10.27
C ALA A 145 -0.25 18.94 -9.27
N ILE A 146 -1.37 18.57 -8.66
CA ILE A 146 -2.04 19.32 -7.59
C ILE A 146 -1.87 18.59 -6.26
N GLN A 147 -1.36 19.31 -5.25
CA GLN A 147 -1.27 18.81 -3.87
C GLN A 147 -2.60 19.06 -3.14
N VAL A 148 -3.09 18.04 -2.45
CA VAL A 148 -4.20 18.11 -1.50
C VAL A 148 -3.67 17.75 -0.12
N ASN A 149 -3.62 18.74 0.77
CA ASN A 149 -3.23 18.52 2.17
C ASN A 149 -4.46 18.22 3.01
N THR A 150 -4.59 16.98 3.46
CA THR A 150 -5.75 16.50 4.23
C THR A 150 -5.70 16.92 5.70
N GLY A 151 -4.59 17.50 6.14
CA GLY A 151 -4.37 17.86 7.54
C GLY A 151 -4.32 16.61 8.42
N LYS A 152 -5.38 16.38 9.22
CA LYS A 152 -5.52 15.17 10.04
C LYS A 152 -6.29 14.05 9.34
N GLY A 153 -6.76 14.28 8.12
CA GLY A 153 -7.46 13.28 7.32
C GLY A 153 -6.56 12.08 6.98
N CYS A 154 -7.13 10.89 7.03
CA CYS A 154 -6.41 9.63 6.74
C CYS A 154 -6.66 9.08 5.33
N HIS A 155 -7.38 9.83 4.49
CA HIS A 155 -7.79 9.51 3.11
C HIS A 155 -8.17 10.79 2.35
N LEU A 156 -8.24 10.69 1.03
CA LEU A 156 -8.92 11.66 0.15
C LEU A 156 -10.41 11.30 0.02
N ASP A 157 -11.26 12.31 -0.18
CA ASP A 157 -12.67 12.15 -0.53
C ASP A 157 -12.99 12.71 -1.92
N ALA A 158 -14.18 12.39 -2.45
CA ALA A 158 -14.57 12.80 -3.81
C ALA A 158 -14.66 14.32 -3.98
N ALA A 159 -15.00 15.08 -2.93
CA ALA A 159 -15.09 16.54 -3.01
C ALA A 159 -13.71 17.17 -3.21
N MET A 160 -12.71 16.67 -2.47
CA MET A 160 -11.31 17.08 -2.62
C MET A 160 -10.81 16.82 -4.04
N ILE A 161 -11.14 15.65 -4.61
CA ILE A 161 -10.74 15.29 -5.97
C ILE A 161 -11.40 16.19 -7.01
N GLY A 162 -12.70 16.45 -6.89
CA GLY A 162 -13.41 17.33 -7.81
C GLY A 162 -12.85 18.76 -7.80
N GLU A 163 -12.47 19.27 -6.64
CA GLU A 163 -11.81 20.58 -6.52
C GLU A 163 -10.41 20.58 -7.14
N ALA A 164 -9.59 19.58 -6.81
CA ALA A 164 -8.24 19.47 -7.35
C ALA A 164 -8.23 19.30 -8.87
N TYR A 165 -9.15 18.50 -9.40
CA TYR A 165 -9.28 18.27 -10.84
C TYR A 165 -9.55 19.55 -11.62
N ARG A 166 -10.46 20.42 -11.13
CA ARG A 166 -10.76 21.72 -11.77
C ARG A 166 -9.57 22.67 -11.86
N ARG A 167 -8.48 22.41 -11.13
CA ARG A 167 -7.26 23.22 -11.12
C ARG A 167 -6.16 22.65 -12.03
N LEU A 168 -6.33 21.43 -12.53
CA LEU A 168 -5.45 20.85 -13.54
C LEU A 168 -5.72 21.48 -14.91
N PRO A 169 -4.71 21.51 -15.81
CA PRO A 169 -4.96 21.81 -17.21
C PRO A 169 -5.87 20.73 -17.83
N LEU A 170 -6.42 21.01 -19.00
CA LEU A 170 -7.24 20.02 -19.72
C LEU A 170 -6.37 18.79 -20.07
N LEU A 171 -6.86 17.60 -19.71
CA LEU A 171 -6.17 16.32 -19.89
C LEU A 171 -6.91 15.37 -20.84
N THR A 172 -7.74 15.90 -21.75
CA THR A 172 -8.63 15.10 -22.61
C THR A 172 -7.92 13.94 -23.31
N GLY A 173 -8.49 12.74 -23.24
CA GLY A 173 -7.91 11.52 -23.80
C GLY A 173 -6.68 10.99 -23.03
N GLY A 174 -6.45 11.52 -21.83
CA GLY A 174 -5.28 11.27 -21.01
C GLY A 174 -5.51 10.33 -19.82
N ILE A 175 -4.56 10.37 -18.89
CA ILE A 175 -4.60 9.62 -17.64
C ILE A 175 -4.52 10.60 -16.46
N LEU A 176 -5.38 10.38 -15.46
CA LEU A 176 -5.27 11.03 -14.16
C LEU A 176 -4.90 9.99 -13.10
N PHE A 177 -3.76 10.18 -12.45
CA PHE A 177 -3.41 9.42 -11.25
C PHE A 177 -3.81 10.20 -10.01
N ILE A 178 -4.47 9.54 -9.07
CA ILE A 178 -4.73 10.06 -7.73
C ILE A 178 -3.83 9.26 -6.80
N GLU A 179 -2.78 9.88 -6.27
CA GLU A 179 -1.99 9.28 -5.19
C GLU A 179 -2.68 9.56 -3.86
N ASN A 180 -3.25 8.51 -3.25
CA ASN A 180 -3.93 8.66 -1.97
C ASN A 180 -2.94 8.71 -0.80
N VAL A 181 -3.44 9.15 0.36
CA VAL A 181 -2.68 9.10 1.61
C VAL A 181 -2.23 7.67 1.88
N GLY A 182 -1.00 7.49 2.39
CA GLY A 182 -0.46 6.19 2.78
C GLY A 182 -1.28 5.54 3.91
N ASN A 183 -2.33 4.81 3.57
CA ASN A 183 -3.19 4.08 4.49
C ASN A 183 -3.94 2.94 3.79
N LEU A 184 -3.91 1.74 4.36
CA LEU A 184 -4.64 0.56 3.85
C LEU A 184 -6.03 0.36 4.48
N ILE A 185 -6.47 1.25 5.38
CA ILE A 185 -7.75 1.14 6.08
C ILE A 185 -8.76 2.16 5.54
N CYS A 186 -8.58 3.44 5.88
CA CYS A 186 -9.58 4.48 5.59
C CYS A 186 -9.95 4.56 4.09
N PRO A 187 -8.98 4.60 3.15
CA PRO A 187 -9.30 4.84 1.75
C PRO A 187 -10.08 3.72 1.05
N ALA A 188 -10.11 2.50 1.63
CA ALA A 188 -10.82 1.37 1.02
C ALA A 188 -12.32 1.66 0.82
N ALA A 189 -12.93 2.38 1.76
CA ALA A 189 -14.37 2.67 1.76
C ALA A 189 -14.79 3.87 0.91
N PHE A 190 -13.85 4.71 0.47
CA PHE A 190 -14.15 5.96 -0.25
C PHE A 190 -13.97 5.76 -1.75
N ASP A 191 -15.05 6.02 -2.50
CA ASP A 191 -15.05 6.15 -3.94
C ASP A 191 -14.71 7.61 -4.29
N LEU A 192 -13.82 7.83 -5.26
CA LEU A 192 -13.41 9.16 -5.72
C LEU A 192 -13.91 9.47 -7.13
N GLY A 193 -14.55 8.49 -7.78
CA GLY A 193 -14.93 8.54 -9.19
C GLY A 193 -13.93 7.88 -10.12
N GLU A 194 -12.89 7.23 -9.57
CA GLU A 194 -11.88 6.50 -10.34
C GLU A 194 -12.47 5.33 -11.14
N ALA A 195 -11.78 4.94 -12.20
CA ALA A 195 -12.10 3.72 -12.95
C ALA A 195 -11.64 2.48 -12.17
N CYS A 196 -10.42 2.54 -11.60
CA CYS A 196 -9.84 1.42 -10.86
C CYS A 196 -9.03 1.91 -9.65
N LYS A 197 -9.13 1.15 -8.56
CA LYS A 197 -8.20 1.19 -7.43
C LYS A 197 -6.99 0.30 -7.71
N ILE A 198 -5.79 0.84 -7.48
CA ILE A 198 -4.51 0.14 -7.58
C ILE A 198 -3.87 0.13 -6.20
N VAL A 199 -3.78 -1.03 -5.56
CA VAL A 199 -3.07 -1.18 -4.29
C VAL A 199 -1.59 -1.48 -4.54
N VAL A 200 -0.72 -0.65 -3.98
CA VAL A 200 0.74 -0.85 -4.01
C VAL A 200 1.17 -1.47 -2.69
N LEU A 201 1.76 -2.66 -2.76
CA LEU A 201 2.36 -3.39 -1.65
C LEU A 201 3.86 -3.48 -1.90
N SER A 202 4.71 -3.20 -0.93
CA SER A 202 6.15 -3.43 -1.06
C SER A 202 6.58 -4.73 -0.41
N THR A 203 7.63 -5.35 -0.96
CA THR A 203 8.27 -6.57 -0.40
C THR A 203 8.69 -6.43 1.05
N THR A 204 8.95 -5.19 1.51
CA THR A 204 9.35 -4.86 2.89
C THR A 204 8.22 -4.87 3.92
N GLU A 205 6.96 -5.06 3.51
CA GLU A 205 5.79 -4.96 4.40
C GLU A 205 5.32 -6.30 4.98
N GLY A 206 5.84 -7.42 4.47
CA GLY A 206 5.40 -8.78 4.81
C GLY A 206 4.21 -9.26 3.97
N GLU A 207 4.11 -10.58 3.82
CA GLU A 207 3.21 -11.25 2.87
C GLU A 207 1.74 -11.21 3.28
N ASP A 208 1.46 -11.12 4.58
CA ASP A 208 0.11 -11.29 5.15
C ASP A 208 -0.78 -10.03 5.09
N LYS A 209 -0.27 -8.95 4.50
CA LYS A 209 -1.01 -7.68 4.31
C LYS A 209 -2.38 -7.87 3.65
N PRO A 210 -2.57 -8.69 2.61
CA PRO A 210 -3.89 -8.90 2.04
C PRO A 210 -4.92 -9.44 3.04
N LEU A 211 -4.52 -10.37 3.91
CA LEU A 211 -5.41 -10.93 4.93
C LEU A 211 -5.67 -9.95 6.09
N LYS A 212 -4.70 -9.08 6.39
CA LYS A 212 -4.84 -8.06 7.45
C LYS A 212 -5.70 -6.87 7.04
N TYR A 213 -5.74 -6.53 5.75
CA TYR A 213 -6.47 -5.38 5.21
C TYR A 213 -7.44 -5.78 4.08
N PRO A 214 -8.34 -6.76 4.31
CA PRO A 214 -9.07 -7.41 3.23
C PRO A 214 -9.90 -6.44 2.39
N ASP A 215 -10.51 -5.42 3.00
CA ASP A 215 -11.34 -4.45 2.28
C ASP A 215 -10.58 -3.70 1.18
N MET A 216 -9.30 -3.36 1.43
CA MET A 216 -8.45 -2.68 0.44
C MET A 216 -8.18 -3.56 -0.77
N PHE A 217 -7.81 -4.82 -0.55
CA PHE A 217 -7.49 -5.77 -1.62
C PHE A 217 -8.77 -6.26 -2.32
N ALA A 218 -9.89 -6.37 -1.62
CA ALA A 218 -11.20 -6.65 -2.20
C ALA A 218 -11.66 -5.53 -3.14
N ALA A 219 -11.42 -4.27 -2.78
CA ALA A 219 -11.80 -3.11 -3.59
C ALA A 219 -10.85 -2.80 -4.76
N SER A 220 -9.67 -3.42 -4.80
CA SER A 220 -8.64 -3.13 -5.80
C SER A 220 -8.75 -4.01 -7.03
N SER A 221 -8.63 -3.41 -8.22
CA SER A 221 -8.56 -4.13 -9.50
C SER A 221 -7.16 -4.71 -9.75
N LEU A 222 -6.13 -4.01 -9.26
CA LEU A 222 -4.74 -4.39 -9.43
C LEU A 222 -3.98 -4.27 -8.10
N MET A 223 -3.21 -5.31 -7.78
CA MET A 223 -2.14 -5.26 -6.80
C MET A 223 -0.79 -5.14 -7.50
N VAL A 224 -0.04 -4.09 -7.19
CA VAL A 224 1.36 -3.93 -7.61
C VAL A 224 2.27 -4.28 -6.44
N ILE A 225 3.06 -5.34 -6.60
CA ILE A 225 4.11 -5.72 -5.65
C ILE A 225 5.39 -4.99 -6.06
N ASN A 226 5.70 -3.89 -5.38
CA ASN A 226 6.84 -3.03 -5.64
C ASN A 226 8.09 -3.45 -4.83
N LYS A 227 9.25 -2.94 -5.23
CA LYS A 227 10.57 -3.22 -4.63
C LYS A 227 10.98 -4.69 -4.75
N ILE A 228 10.64 -5.35 -5.86
CA ILE A 228 11.07 -6.74 -6.11
C ILE A 228 12.59 -6.87 -6.16
N ASP A 229 13.29 -5.79 -6.51
CA ASP A 229 14.74 -5.71 -6.50
C ASP A 229 15.38 -5.91 -5.12
N LEU A 230 14.59 -5.80 -4.04
CA LEU A 230 15.01 -6.10 -2.67
C LEU A 230 14.74 -7.55 -2.26
N ALA A 231 13.94 -8.32 -3.01
CA ALA A 231 13.55 -9.68 -2.63
C ALA A 231 14.74 -10.61 -2.36
N PRO A 232 15.89 -10.55 -3.07
CA PRO A 232 17.06 -11.37 -2.74
C PRO A 232 17.68 -11.08 -1.36
N LEU A 233 17.37 -9.93 -0.77
CA LEU A 233 17.88 -9.48 0.54
C LEU A 233 16.89 -9.74 1.68
N LEU A 234 15.70 -10.25 1.36
CA LEU A 234 14.59 -10.40 2.29
C LEU A 234 14.12 -11.85 2.34
N GLU A 235 13.62 -12.28 3.50
CA GLU A 235 12.81 -13.49 3.60
C GLU A 235 11.38 -13.17 3.13
N PHE A 236 11.20 -12.99 1.81
CA PHE A 236 9.92 -12.63 1.21
C PHE A 236 9.42 -13.72 0.25
N ASP A 237 8.24 -14.26 0.54
CA ASP A 237 7.58 -15.25 -0.32
C ASP A 237 6.54 -14.59 -1.23
N LEU A 238 6.95 -14.38 -2.48
CA LEU A 238 6.09 -13.82 -3.52
C LEU A 238 4.84 -14.69 -3.77
N GLY A 239 5.00 -16.02 -3.78
CA GLY A 239 3.90 -16.95 -4.05
C GLY A 239 2.82 -16.89 -2.97
N LYS A 240 3.22 -16.83 -1.69
CA LYS A 240 2.28 -16.64 -0.57
C LYS A 240 1.55 -15.32 -0.65
N THR A 241 2.25 -14.23 -0.94
CA THR A 241 1.65 -12.90 -1.06
C THR A 241 0.55 -12.87 -2.13
N ILE A 242 0.85 -13.42 -3.32
CA ILE A 242 -0.13 -13.53 -4.41
C ILE A 242 -1.30 -14.44 -4.01
N GLY A 243 -1.00 -15.58 -3.37
CA GLY A 243 -2.02 -16.50 -2.88
C GLY A 243 -2.98 -15.86 -1.89
N TYR A 244 -2.47 -15.04 -0.96
CA TYR A 244 -3.29 -14.30 0.00
C TYR A 244 -4.14 -13.23 -0.66
N ALA A 245 -3.59 -12.46 -1.61
CA ALA A 245 -4.37 -11.48 -2.36
C ALA A 245 -5.53 -12.13 -3.12
N ARG A 246 -5.29 -13.26 -3.80
CA ARG A 246 -6.33 -13.99 -4.55
C ARG A 246 -7.38 -14.67 -3.67
N ARG A 247 -7.05 -15.01 -2.42
CA ARG A 247 -8.06 -15.49 -1.45
C ARG A 247 -9.04 -14.39 -1.06
N VAL A 248 -8.57 -13.15 -0.97
CA VAL A 248 -9.42 -11.98 -0.67
C VAL A 248 -10.18 -11.53 -1.91
N ASN A 249 -9.49 -11.45 -3.05
CA ASN A 249 -10.07 -11.03 -4.32
C ASN A 249 -9.63 -11.98 -5.45
N PRO A 250 -10.46 -12.96 -5.84
CA PRO A 250 -10.12 -13.91 -6.91
C PRO A 250 -9.92 -13.27 -8.29
N LYS A 251 -10.38 -12.04 -8.49
CA LYS A 251 -10.31 -11.31 -9.77
C LYS A 251 -9.16 -10.29 -9.81
N ILE A 252 -8.39 -10.13 -8.73
CA ILE A 252 -7.33 -9.13 -8.67
C ILE A 252 -6.21 -9.49 -9.65
N ASP A 253 -5.86 -8.54 -10.51
CA ASP A 253 -4.63 -8.63 -11.29
C ASP A 253 -3.43 -8.42 -10.35
N VAL A 254 -2.31 -9.09 -10.63
CA VAL A 254 -1.09 -8.90 -9.86
C VAL A 254 0.08 -8.66 -10.78
N LEU A 255 0.80 -7.57 -10.52
CA LEU A 255 2.04 -7.24 -11.21
C LEU A 255 3.18 -7.08 -10.21
N VAL A 256 4.35 -7.55 -10.59
CA VAL A 256 5.57 -7.45 -9.79
C VAL A 256 6.49 -6.45 -10.48
N VAL A 257 6.92 -5.44 -9.73
CA VAL A 257 7.68 -4.32 -10.27
C VAL A 257 8.82 -3.89 -9.36
N SER A 258 9.78 -3.21 -9.97
CA SER A 258 10.70 -2.34 -9.25
C SER A 258 10.62 -0.94 -9.84
N ALA A 259 10.09 0.00 -9.07
CA ALA A 259 10.17 1.43 -9.42
C ALA A 259 11.62 1.95 -9.51
N ARG A 260 12.59 1.23 -8.92
CA ARG A 260 14.01 1.60 -8.97
C ARG A 260 14.66 1.14 -10.27
N THR A 261 14.50 -0.12 -10.64
CA THR A 261 15.19 -0.71 -11.81
C THR A 261 14.37 -0.60 -13.08
N GLY A 262 13.05 -0.50 -12.96
CA GLY A 262 12.10 -0.51 -14.08
C GLY A 262 11.54 -1.85 -14.45
N GLU A 263 11.97 -2.91 -13.77
CA GLU A 263 11.39 -4.23 -13.92
C GLU A 263 9.86 -4.16 -13.78
N GLY A 264 9.15 -4.84 -14.70
CA GLY A 264 7.70 -4.98 -14.67
C GLY A 264 6.88 -3.80 -15.20
N PHE A 265 7.50 -2.67 -15.58
CA PHE A 265 6.76 -1.51 -16.08
C PHE A 265 6.09 -1.74 -17.43
N ASP A 266 6.67 -2.53 -18.33
CA ASP A 266 6.03 -2.89 -19.60
C ASP A 266 4.68 -3.60 -19.38
N ALA A 267 4.63 -4.50 -18.39
CA ALA A 267 3.40 -5.19 -18.01
C ALA A 267 2.38 -4.24 -17.36
N LEU A 268 2.85 -3.26 -16.58
CA LEU A 268 2.02 -2.21 -16.01
C LEU A 268 1.40 -1.33 -17.09
N TYR A 269 2.17 -0.90 -18.08
CA TYR A 269 1.66 -0.10 -19.20
C TYR A 269 0.68 -0.89 -20.07
N ALA A 270 0.99 -2.15 -20.35
CA ALA A 270 0.06 -3.03 -21.04
C ALA A 270 -1.25 -3.21 -20.26
N TRP A 271 -1.19 -3.26 -18.92
CA TRP A 271 -2.40 -3.29 -18.08
C TRP A 271 -3.20 -2.00 -18.18
N ILE A 272 -2.55 -0.84 -18.10
CA ILE A 272 -3.19 0.48 -18.26
C ILE A 272 -3.89 0.59 -19.62
N ASP A 273 -3.24 0.16 -20.70
CA ASP A 273 -3.82 0.19 -22.05
C ASP A 273 -5.02 -0.74 -22.20
N ARG A 274 -5.02 -1.90 -21.52
CA ARG A 274 -6.21 -2.75 -21.44
C ARG A 274 -7.37 -2.04 -20.75
N GLN A 275 -7.12 -1.34 -19.65
CA GLN A 275 -8.17 -0.59 -18.95
C GLN A 275 -8.76 0.54 -19.81
N ALA A 276 -7.92 1.27 -20.56
CA ALA A 276 -8.38 2.25 -21.54
C ALA A 276 -9.31 1.61 -22.58
N GLY A 277 -8.95 0.41 -23.07
CA GLY A 277 -9.78 -0.36 -24.00
C GLY A 277 -11.09 -0.89 -23.40
N HIS A 278 -11.14 -1.15 -22.10
CA HIS A 278 -12.39 -1.52 -21.41
C HIS A 278 -13.32 -0.33 -21.22
N GLN A 279 -12.78 0.83 -20.81
CA GLN A 279 -13.55 2.06 -20.65
C GLN A 279 -14.22 2.48 -21.96
N ARG A 280 -13.47 2.50 -23.07
CA ARG A 280 -14.04 2.84 -24.40
C ARG A 280 -15.20 1.94 -24.81
N ARG A 281 -15.05 0.61 -24.64
CA ARG A 281 -16.10 -0.36 -24.95
C ARG A 281 -17.35 -0.16 -24.09
N ALA A 282 -17.18 0.07 -22.80
CA ALA A 282 -18.31 0.35 -21.91
C ALA A 282 -19.08 1.61 -22.33
N LEU A 283 -18.38 2.65 -22.80
CA LEU A 283 -19.02 3.88 -23.31
C LEU A 283 -19.72 3.68 -24.65
N GLU A 284 -19.18 2.86 -25.54
CA GLU A 284 -19.83 2.49 -26.79
C GLU A 284 -21.13 1.72 -26.55
N ASP A 285 -21.14 0.81 -25.57
CA ASP A 285 -22.32 0.01 -25.22
C ASP A 285 -23.43 0.88 -24.59
N ILE A 286 -23.09 1.92 -23.82
CA ILE A 286 -24.08 2.87 -23.24
C ILE A 286 -24.72 3.76 -24.33
N ARG A 287 -24.01 4.01 -25.42
CA ARG A 287 -24.48 4.86 -26.53
C ARG A 287 -25.36 4.12 -27.54
N ARG A 288 -25.42 2.79 -27.47
CA ARG A 288 -26.27 1.93 -28.31
C ARG A 288 -27.62 1.68 -27.66
#